data_AF-A0A1C6J8Z2-F1
#
_entry.id   AF-A0A1C6J8Z2-F1
#
_cell.length_a   1.000
_cell.length_b   1.000
_cell.length_c   1.000
_cell.angle_alpha   90.00
_cell.angle_beta   90.00
_cell.angle_gamma   90.00
#
_symmetry.space_group_name_H-M   'P 1'
#
loop_
_entity.id
_entity.type
_entity.pdbx_description
1 polymer ?
#
loop_
_entity_poly.entity_id
_entity_poly.type
_entity_poly.pdbx_seq_one_letter_code
_entity_poly.pdbx_strand_id
1 'polypeptide(L)'
;MRRKYGDCQRADGDCTVCTLVSYGRDCRGKAITNLEWARRREHMSLEELATRSGVNTRQIQRIEQGEGKMGNVTLTNALALADALGVDVRELL
;
A
#
# COMPACT_ATOMS: atom_id res chain seq x y z
N MET A 1 -11.99 -3.61 -4.19
CA MET A 1 -10.97 -3.26 -3.18
C MET A 1 -11.68 -2.97 -1.86
N ARG A 2 -11.19 -3.48 -0.71
CA ARG A 2 -11.79 -3.14 0.59
C ARG A 2 -11.48 -1.69 0.94
N ARG A 3 -12.45 -0.97 1.52
CA ARG A 3 -12.25 0.41 1.99
C ARG A 3 -11.23 0.46 3.13
N LYS A 4 -10.29 1.41 3.08
CA LYS A 4 -9.31 1.68 4.16
C LYS A 4 -10.01 2.15 5.43
N TYR A 5 -11.04 2.98 5.28
CA TYR A 5 -11.86 3.51 6.36
C TYR A 5 -13.30 3.03 6.22
N GLY A 6 -13.92 2.63 7.33
CA GLY A 6 -15.30 2.11 7.33
C GLY A 6 -16.34 3.16 6.94
N ASP A 7 -16.07 4.43 7.26
CA ASP A 7 -16.86 5.60 6.93
C ASP A 7 -16.50 6.21 5.56
N CYS A 8 -15.65 5.55 4.76
CA CYS A 8 -15.29 6.05 3.44
C CYS A 8 -16.54 6.11 2.53
N GLN A 9 -16.84 7.31 2.02
CA GLN A 9 -17.97 7.58 1.14
C GLN A 9 -17.75 7.11 -0.30
N ARG A 10 -16.49 6.90 -0.72
CA ARG A 10 -16.20 6.40 -2.06
C ARG A 10 -16.48 4.90 -2.16
N ALA A 11 -17.05 4.48 -3.28
CA ALA A 11 -17.35 3.08 -3.54
C ALA A 11 -16.07 2.22 -3.71
N ASP A 12 -15.04 2.78 -4.36
CA ASP A 12 -13.75 2.13 -4.59
C ASP A 12 -12.87 2.04 -3.32
N GLY A 13 -13.11 2.92 -2.35
CA GLY A 13 -12.27 3.07 -1.17
C GLY A 13 -10.86 3.57 -1.52
N ASP A 14 -10.72 4.26 -2.66
CA ASP A 14 -9.42 4.61 -3.19
C ASP A 14 -8.83 5.90 -2.62
N CYS A 15 -7.86 5.77 -1.71
CA CYS A 15 -7.18 6.88 -1.07
C CYS A 15 -6.16 7.57 -1.98
N THR A 16 -5.68 6.98 -3.08
CA THR A 16 -4.69 7.63 -3.96
C THR A 16 -5.34 8.57 -4.98
N VAL A 17 -6.60 8.30 -5.33
CA VAL A 17 -7.39 9.11 -6.27
C VAL A 17 -8.49 9.92 -5.57
N CYS A 18 -8.44 10.00 -4.24
CA CYS A 18 -9.40 10.76 -3.46
C CYS A 18 -9.17 12.27 -3.64
N THR A 19 -10.24 13.04 -3.86
CA THR A 19 -10.17 14.50 -4.06
C THR A 19 -9.69 15.26 -2.82
N LEU A 20 -9.75 14.63 -1.64
CA LEU A 20 -9.27 15.19 -0.39
C LEU A 20 -7.79 14.90 -0.12
N VAL A 21 -7.12 14.18 -1.02
CA VAL A 21 -5.69 13.88 -0.92
C VAL A 21 -4.89 15.14 -1.16
N SER A 22 -3.88 15.34 -0.33
CA SER A 22 -3.01 16.50 -0.43
C SER A 22 -1.59 16.12 -0.07
N TYR A 23 -0.62 16.48 -0.91
CA TYR A 23 0.82 16.22 -0.70
C TYR A 23 1.14 14.78 -0.25
N GLY A 24 0.54 13.77 -0.91
CA GLY A 24 0.77 12.36 -0.60
C GLY A 24 0.14 11.86 0.71
N ARG A 25 -0.85 12.60 1.24
CA ARG A 25 -1.61 12.21 2.45
C ARG A 25 -3.06 11.94 2.11
N ASP A 26 -3.64 10.96 2.79
CA ASP A 26 -5.06 10.62 2.63
C ASP A 26 -5.98 11.66 3.31
N CYS A 27 -7.29 11.46 3.16
CA CYS A 27 -8.33 12.35 3.70
C CYS A 27 -8.32 12.50 5.23
N ARG A 28 -7.52 11.70 5.95
CA ARG A 28 -7.31 11.81 7.41
C ARG A 28 -5.91 12.31 7.77
N GLY A 29 -5.16 12.81 6.79
CA GLY A 29 -3.81 13.36 6.97
C GLY A 29 -2.72 12.31 7.19
N LYS A 30 -3.03 11.01 7.08
CA LYS A 30 -2.01 9.95 7.16
C LYS A 30 -1.24 9.88 5.85
N ALA A 31 0.07 9.65 5.95
CA ALA A 31 0.90 9.48 4.76
C ALA A 31 0.45 8.23 3.99
N ILE A 32 0.28 8.37 2.68
CA ILE A 32 0.09 7.25 1.78
C ILE A 32 1.49 6.75 1.42
N THR A 33 1.82 5.55 1.87
CA THR A 33 3.14 4.96 1.63
C THR A 33 3.38 4.69 0.14
N ASN A 34 4.64 4.64 -0.27
CA ASN A 34 4.99 4.28 -1.64
C ASN A 34 4.49 2.88 -2.03
N LEU A 35 4.48 1.94 -1.06
CA LEU A 35 3.87 0.63 -1.22
C LEU A 35 2.36 0.70 -1.53
N GLU A 36 1.63 1.54 -0.79
CA GLU A 36 0.19 1.75 -1.03
C GLU A 36 -0.05 2.37 -2.41
N TRP A 37 0.78 3.36 -2.81
CA TRP A 37 0.70 3.96 -4.15
C TRP A 37 0.92 2.93 -5.25
N ALA A 38 2.02 2.17 -5.19
CA ALA A 38 2.35 1.16 -6.19
C ALA A 38 1.25 0.10 -6.28
N ARG A 39 0.77 -0.43 -5.14
CA ARG A 39 -0.30 -1.43 -5.12
C ARG A 39 -1.59 -0.92 -5.77
N ARG A 40 -1.99 0.31 -5.45
CA ARG A 40 -3.24 0.87 -5.97
C ARG A 40 -3.14 1.27 -7.44
N ARG A 41 -1.97 1.67 -7.91
CA ARG A 41 -1.68 1.86 -9.35
C ARG A 41 -1.90 0.58 -10.13
N GLU A 42 -1.49 -0.55 -9.58
CA GLU A 42 -1.73 -1.88 -10.16
C GLU A 42 -3.15 -2.43 -9.88
N HIS A 43 -4.04 -1.63 -9.30
CA HIS A 43 -5.41 -2.00 -8.92
C HIS A 43 -5.53 -3.25 -8.03
N MET A 44 -4.46 -3.61 -7.31
CA MET A 44 -4.43 -4.81 -6.47
C MET A 44 -5.00 -4.53 -5.09
N SER A 45 -5.68 -5.53 -4.51
CA SER A 45 -6.01 -5.58 -3.09
C SER A 45 -4.82 -6.03 -2.24
N LEU A 46 -4.91 -5.83 -0.91
CA LEU A 46 -3.91 -6.33 0.04
C LEU A 46 -3.79 -7.86 -0.01
N GLU A 47 -4.90 -8.57 -0.21
CA GLU A 47 -4.91 -10.03 -0.29
C GLU A 47 -4.24 -10.51 -1.56
N GLU A 48 -4.53 -9.89 -2.71
CA GLU A 48 -3.86 -10.23 -3.97
C GLU A 48 -2.36 -9.97 -3.93
N LEU A 49 -1.93 -8.83 -3.36
CA LEU A 49 -0.51 -8.54 -3.20
C LEU A 49 0.17 -9.56 -2.28
N ALA A 50 -0.49 -9.94 -1.18
CA ALA A 50 0.02 -10.97 -0.27
C ALA A 50 0.15 -12.33 -0.95
N THR A 51 -0.86 -12.74 -1.73
CA THR A 51 -0.84 -13.99 -2.48
C THR A 51 0.27 -14.00 -3.54
N ARG A 52 0.49 -12.89 -4.24
CA ARG A 52 1.52 -12.78 -5.27
C ARG A 52 2.95 -12.72 -4.71
N SER A 53 3.15 -11.93 -3.65
CA SER A 53 4.48 -11.74 -3.04
C SER A 53 4.85 -12.83 -2.02
N GLY A 54 3.87 -13.60 -1.53
CA GLY A 54 4.05 -14.53 -0.41
C GLY A 54 4.28 -13.84 0.94
N VAL A 55 4.22 -12.50 1.00
CA VAL A 55 4.39 -11.73 2.24
C VAL A 55 3.06 -11.70 3.01
N ASN A 56 3.17 -11.79 4.34
CA ASN A 56 2.00 -11.78 5.21
C ASN A 56 1.15 -10.49 5.04
N THR A 57 -0.14 -10.64 4.76
CA THR A 57 -1.09 -9.52 4.57
C THR A 57 -1.08 -8.54 5.74
N ARG A 58 -0.91 -9.00 6.98
CA ARG A 58 -0.84 -8.11 8.17
C ARG A 58 0.43 -7.26 8.16
N GLN A 59 1.55 -7.80 7.68
CA GLN A 59 2.79 -7.05 7.55
C GLN A 59 2.64 -5.95 6.50
N ILE A 60 2.09 -6.29 5.34
CA ILE A 60 1.77 -5.33 4.27
C ILE A 60 0.86 -4.22 4.81
N GLN A 61 -0.23 -4.59 5.50
CA GLN A 61 -1.16 -3.63 6.09
C GLN A 61 -0.48 -2.69 7.10
N ARG A 62 0.39 -3.21 7.98
CA ARG A 62 1.13 -2.38 8.94
C ARG A 62 2.06 -1.39 8.26
N ILE A 63 2.70 -1.80 7.16
CA ILE A 63 3.53 -0.91 6.34
C ILE A 63 2.66 0.21 5.77
N GLU A 64 1.55 -0.11 5.12
CA GLU A 64 0.65 0.90 4.53
C GLU A 64 -0.01 1.83 5.54
N GLN A 65 -0.17 1.39 6.79
CA GLN A 65 -0.67 2.22 7.89
C GLN A 65 0.40 3.14 8.49
N GLY A 66 1.66 3.01 8.06
CA GLY A 66 2.81 3.75 8.57
C GLY A 66 3.34 3.24 9.92
N GLU A 67 2.81 2.11 10.42
CA GLU A 67 3.29 1.46 11.65
C GLU A 67 4.57 0.64 11.41
N GLY A 68 4.79 0.21 10.16
CA GLY A 68 6.02 -0.43 9.69
C GLY A 68 6.70 0.43 8.63
N LYS A 69 8.03 0.55 8.69
CA LYS A 69 8.82 1.21 7.63
C LYS A 69 9.27 0.18 6.62
N MET A 70 9.18 0.50 5.33
CA MET A 70 9.65 -0.39 4.26
C MET A 70 11.15 -0.71 4.41
N GLY A 71 11.97 0.26 4.82
CA GLY A 71 13.40 0.05 5.09
C GLY A 71 13.74 -0.91 6.25
N ASN A 72 12.76 -1.28 7.08
CA ASN A 72 12.93 -2.26 8.16
C ASN A 72 12.44 -3.67 7.76
N VAL A 73 11.87 -3.82 6.56
CA VAL A 73 11.44 -5.11 6.03
C VAL A 73 12.66 -5.90 5.59
N THR A 74 12.63 -7.22 5.76
CA THR A 74 13.72 -8.08 5.25
C THR A 74 13.88 -7.88 3.75
N LEU A 75 15.12 -7.87 3.25
CA LEU A 75 15.40 -7.66 1.83
C LEU A 75 14.61 -8.64 0.94
N THR A 76 14.50 -9.90 1.36
CA THR A 76 13.71 -10.92 0.66
C THR A 76 12.24 -10.53 0.50
N ASN A 77 11.60 -10.02 1.55
CA ASN A 77 10.22 -9.57 1.49
C ASN A 77 10.08 -8.28 0.66
N ALA A 78 11.07 -7.39 0.74
CA ALA A 78 11.07 -6.14 -0.03
C ALA A 78 11.16 -6.42 -1.54
N LEU A 79 12.06 -7.32 -1.94
CA LEU A 79 12.19 -7.79 -3.32
C LEU A 79 10.91 -8.51 -3.78
N ALA A 80 10.36 -9.43 -2.98
CA ALA A 80 9.14 -10.13 -3.35
C ALA A 80 7.93 -9.20 -3.54
N LEU A 81 7.83 -8.12 -2.75
CA LEU A 81 6.81 -7.09 -2.93
C LEU A 81 7.06 -6.27 -4.20
N ALA A 82 8.31 -5.89 -4.48
CA ALA A 82 8.68 -5.15 -5.68
C ALA A 82 8.41 -5.96 -6.95
N ASP A 83 8.81 -7.24 -6.97
CA ASP A 83 8.57 -8.17 -8.07
C ASP A 83 7.07 -8.39 -8.32
N ALA A 84 6.28 -8.54 -7.25
CA ALA A 84 4.83 -8.71 -7.36
C ALA A 84 4.12 -7.46 -7.92
N LEU A 85 4.71 -6.28 -7.71
CA LEU A 85 4.21 -4.98 -8.17
C LEU A 85 4.85 -4.54 -9.50
N GLY A 86 5.87 -5.23 -9.99
CA GLY A 86 6.60 -4.85 -11.20
C GLY A 86 7.34 -3.52 -11.08
N VAL A 87 7.85 -3.17 -9.89
CA VAL A 87 8.57 -1.91 -9.62
C VAL A 87 9.99 -2.17 -9.13
N ASP A 88 10.87 -1.15 -9.23
CA ASP A 88 12.16 -1.25 -8.56
C ASP A 88 11.98 -1.16 -7.03
N VAL A 89 12.71 -1.98 -6.27
CA VAL A 89 12.60 -2.01 -4.80
C VAL A 89 12.89 -0.65 -4.15
N ARG A 90 13.70 0.21 -4.78
CA ARG A 90 13.98 1.57 -4.30
C ARG A 90 12.79 2.49 -4.40
N GLU A 91 11.83 2.21 -5.29
CA GLU A 91 10.58 2.97 -5.37
C GLU A 91 9.68 2.72 -4.15
N LEU A 92 9.89 1.62 -3.41
CA LEU A 92 9.10 1.29 -2.22
C LEU A 92 9.62 1.96 -0.93
N LEU A 93 10.82 2.53 -0.95
CA LEU A 93 11.50 3.12 0.21
C LEU A 93 11.06 4.54 0.54
#